data_AF-A0A1X7TCU0-F1
#
_entry.id   AF-A0A1X7TCU0-F1
#
_cell.length_a   1.000
_cell.length_b   1.000
_cell.length_c   1.000
_cell.angle_alpha   90.00
_cell.angle_beta   90.00
_cell.angle_gamma   90.00
#
_symmetry.space_group_name_H-M   'P 1'
#
loop_
_entity.id
_entity.type
_entity.pdbx_description
1 polymer ?
#
loop_
_entity_poly.entity_id
_entity_poly.type
_entity_poly.pdbx_seq_one_letter_code
_entity_poly.pdbx_strand_id
1 'polypeptide(L)' 'TRNSVYSAPEAGNPKEHSPAMDVFSYGVLLMEMSVCQFPDVGKRVAQIKAIKRPTLKNLIEHCLIETTKIVQQCLTL' A
#
# COMPACT_ATOMS: atom_id res chain seq x y z
N THR A 1 13.52 13.50 7.13
CA THR A 1 13.50 12.18 6.47
C THR A 1 12.05 11.72 6.36
N ARG A 2 11.42 11.89 5.19
CA ARG A 2 10.02 11.45 4.99
C ARG A 2 9.99 9.92 4.99
N ASN A 3 9.05 9.34 5.73
CA ASN A 3 8.85 7.89 5.83
C ASN A 3 8.22 7.34 4.53
N SER A 4 8.97 7.44 3.43
CA SER A 4 8.49 7.28 2.04
C SER A 4 7.95 5.88 1.72
N VAL A 5 8.34 4.85 2.47
CA VAL A 5 8.00 3.45 2.14
C VAL A 5 6.56 3.10 2.48
N TYR A 6 5.95 3.81 3.44
CA TYR A 6 4.54 3.66 3.82
C TYR A 6 3.63 4.66 3.12
N SER A 7 4.19 5.76 2.60
CA SER A 7 3.41 6.78 1.91
C SER A 7 2.81 6.23 0.63
N ALA A 8 1.53 6.52 0.42
CA ALA A 8 0.86 6.31 -0.85
C ALA A 8 1.55 7.13 -1.97
N PRO A 9 1.50 6.66 -3.24
CA PRO A 9 2.19 7.32 -4.34
C PRO A 9 1.78 8.79 -4.53
N GLU A 10 0.52 9.12 -4.24
CA GLU A 10 -0.07 10.45 -4.33
C GLU A 10 0.29 11.37 -3.16
N ALA A 11 0.91 10.86 -2.09
CA ALA A 11 1.19 11.65 -0.88
C ALA A 11 2.06 12.89 -1.14
N GLY A 12 2.83 12.89 -2.24
CA GLY A 12 3.63 14.03 -2.68
C GLY A 12 2.83 15.21 -3.24
N ASN A 13 1.56 15.01 -3.62
CA ASN A 13 0.70 16.03 -4.19
C ASN A 13 -0.53 16.28 -3.28
N PRO A 14 -0.58 17.38 -2.50
CA PRO A 14 -1.69 17.68 -1.59
C PRO A 14 -3.08 17.74 -2.24
N LYS A 15 -3.15 18.02 -3.55
CA LYS A 15 -4.41 18.04 -4.29
C LYS A 15 -5.01 16.65 -4.54
N GLU A 16 -4.20 15.62 -4.37
CA GLU A 16 -4.57 14.23 -4.61
C GLU A 16 -4.77 13.44 -3.32
N HIS A 17 -4.65 14.12 -2.18
CA HIS A 17 -4.84 13.48 -0.89
C HIS A 17 -6.27 12.98 -0.75
N SER A 18 -6.38 11.73 -0.29
CA SER A 18 -7.67 11.08 -0.09
C SER A 18 -7.55 10.07 1.07
N PRO A 19 -8.68 9.63 1.66
CA PRO A 19 -8.67 8.58 2.67
C PRO A 19 -8.05 7.25 2.18
N ALA A 20 -7.94 7.07 0.86
CA ALA A 20 -7.30 5.93 0.24
C ALA A 20 -5.80 5.83 0.63
N MET A 21 -5.15 6.95 0.93
CA MET A 21 -3.77 6.99 1.41
C MET A 21 -3.56 6.19 2.71
N ASP A 22 -4.53 6.25 3.62
CA ASP A 22 -4.47 5.53 4.89
C ASP A 22 -4.65 4.02 4.66
N VAL A 23 -5.50 3.64 3.70
CA VAL A 23 -5.69 2.24 3.28
C VAL A 23 -4.40 1.67 2.69
N PHE A 24 -3.70 2.44 1.85
CA PHE A 24 -2.38 2.04 1.34
C PHE A 24 -1.37 1.85 2.47
N SER A 25 -1.27 2.83 3.38
CA SER A 25 -0.35 2.80 4.52
C SER A 25 -0.61 1.57 5.41
N TYR A 26 -1.89 1.27 5.65
CA TYR A 26 -2.33 0.08 6.38
C TYR A 26 -1.92 -1.22 5.67
N GLY A 27 -2.07 -1.29 4.33
CA GLY A 27 -1.62 -2.44 3.55
C GLY A 27 -0.11 -2.71 3.66
N VAL A 28 0.72 -1.66 3.66
CA VAL A 28 2.17 -1.78 3.87
C VAL A 28 2.51 -2.28 5.28
N LEU A 29 1.82 -1.77 6.31
CA LEU A 29 2.01 -2.22 7.70
C LEU A 29 1.58 -3.67 7.89
N LEU A 30 0.43 -4.07 7.35
CA LEU A 30 -0.03 -5.45 7.41
C LEU A 30 0.94 -6.41 6.72
N MET A 31 1.50 -6.01 5.59
CA MET A 31 2.54 -6.78 4.90
C MET A 31 3.76 -6.93 5.82
N GLU A 32 4.29 -5.84 6.38
CA GLU A 32 5.44 -5.87 7.30
C GLU A 32 5.20 -6.82 8.48
N MET A 33 4.05 -6.73 9.15
CA MET A 33 3.69 -7.62 10.26
C MET A 33 3.53 -9.08 9.81
N SER A 34 3.09 -9.31 8.58
CA SER A 34 2.87 -10.65 8.03
C SER A 34 4.18 -11.37 7.69
N VAL A 35 5.19 -10.63 7.22
CA VAL A 35 6.48 -11.19 6.83
C VAL A 35 7.59 -10.97 7.86
N CYS A 36 7.32 -10.18 8.91
CA CYS A 36 8.28 -9.75 9.94
C CYS A 36 9.56 -9.14 9.32
N GLN A 37 9.39 -8.35 8.26
CA GLN A 37 10.48 -7.70 7.54
C GLN A 37 10.09 -6.27 7.19
N PHE A 38 11.07 -5.37 7.29
CA PHE A 38 10.89 -3.97 6.90
C PHE A 38 10.40 -3.86 5.45
N PRO A 39 9.43 -2.98 5.16
CA PRO A 39 8.89 -2.84 3.81
C PRO A 39 9.94 -2.30 2.84
N ASP A 40 10.10 -3.00 1.72
CA ASP A 40 11.04 -2.63 0.65
C ASP A 40 10.26 -2.48 -0.65
N VAL A 41 10.27 -1.28 -1.23
CA VAL A 41 9.54 -0.97 -2.46
C VAL A 41 9.98 -1.87 -3.62
N GLY A 42 11.28 -2.19 -3.72
CA GLY A 42 11.82 -3.06 -4.77
C GLY A 42 11.51 -4.54 -4.56
N LYS A 43 11.18 -4.95 -3.33
CA LYS A 43 10.87 -6.35 -2.98
C LYS A 43 9.41 -6.58 -2.60
N ARG A 44 8.55 -5.56 -2.71
CA ARG A 44 7.14 -5.61 -2.28
C ARG A 44 6.39 -6.81 -2.84
N VAL A 45 6.57 -7.12 -4.13
CA VAL A 45 5.96 -8.29 -4.77
C VAL A 45 6.43 -9.61 -4.14
N ALA A 46 7.72 -9.71 -3.81
CA ALA A 46 8.27 -10.89 -3.14
C ALA A 46 7.78 -11.00 -1.69
N GLN A 47 7.69 -9.88 -0.97
CA GLN A 47 7.14 -9.83 0.38
C GLN A 47 5.67 -10.26 0.40
N ILE A 48 4.83 -9.77 -0.51
CA ILE A 48 3.42 -10.20 -0.65
C ILE A 48 3.33 -11.70 -0.96
N LYS A 49 4.20 -12.22 -1.84
CA LYS A 49 4.25 -13.66 -2.16
C LYS A 49 4.64 -14.54 -0.97
N ALA A 50 5.41 -14.02 -0.01
CA ALA A 50 5.85 -14.75 1.18
C ALA A 50 4.74 -14.91 2.25
N ILE A 51 3.62 -14.21 2.11
CA ILE A 51 2.50 -14.26 3.06
C ILE A 51 1.80 -15.62 2.95
N LYS A 52 1.79 -16.36 4.07
CA LYS A 52 1.24 -17.72 4.14
C LYS A 52 -0.29 -17.79 4.16
N ARG A 53 -0.96 -16.76 4.69
CA ARG A 53 -2.42 -16.74 4.88
C ARG A 53 -3.11 -16.13 3.66
N PRO A 54 -3.86 -16.91 2.85
CA PRO A 54 -4.43 -16.41 1.60
C PRO A 54 -5.39 -15.23 1.76
N THR A 55 -6.24 -15.25 2.80
CA THR A 55 -7.17 -14.15 3.09
C THR A 55 -6.44 -12.84 3.39
N LEU A 56 -5.34 -12.91 4.16
CA LEU A 56 -4.53 -11.75 4.51
C LEU A 56 -3.75 -11.23 3.31
N LYS A 57 -3.20 -12.15 2.50
CA LYS A 57 -2.54 -11.82 1.25
C LYS A 57 -3.48 -11.08 0.30
N ASN A 58 -4.70 -11.59 0.11
CA ASN A 58 -5.71 -10.96 -0.74
C ASN A 58 -6.05 -9.55 -0.22
N LEU A 59 -6.31 -9.39 1.08
CA LEU A 59 -6.57 -8.06 1.67
C LEU A 59 -5.44 -7.06 1.38
N ILE A 60 -4.18 -7.49 1.57
CA ILE A 60 -3.00 -6.65 1.31
C ILE A 60 -2.89 -6.30 -0.17
N GLU A 61 -3.13 -7.25 -1.07
CA GLU A 61 -3.15 -6.99 -2.52
C GLU A 61 -4.21 -5.94 -2.89
N HIS A 62 -5.42 -6.03 -2.33
CA HIS A 62 -6.47 -5.05 -2.54
C HIS A 62 -6.08 -3.65 -2.02
N CYS A 63 -5.55 -3.56 -0.80
CA CYS A 63 -5.08 -2.30 -0.22
C CYS A 63 -3.98 -1.61 -1.04
N LEU A 64 -3.17 -2.36 -1.78
CA LEU A 64 -2.03 -1.82 -2.52
C LEU A 64 -2.32 -1.60 -4.02
N ILE A 65 -3.15 -2.44 -4.63
CA ILE A 65 -3.43 -2.44 -6.08
C ILE A 65 -4.71 -1.66 -6.43
N GLU A 66 -5.77 -1.78 -5.62
CA GLU A 66 -7.04 -1.10 -5.92
C GLU A 66 -6.99 0.38 -5.53
N THR A 67 -6.28 0.69 -4.45
CA THR A 67 -6.05 2.07 -4.01
C THR A 67 -5.35 2.91 -5.08
N THR A 68 -4.44 2.32 -5.86
CA THR A 68 -3.79 3.03 -6.98
C THR A 68 -4.79 3.41 -8.08
N LYS A 69 -5.85 2.63 -8.28
CA LYS A 69 -6.91 2.91 -9.26
C LYS A 69 -7.96 3.88 -8.73
N ILE A 70 -8.31 3.78 -7.44
CA ILE A 70 -9.28 4.66 -6.78
C ILE A 70 -8.75 6.10 -6.76
N VAL A 71 -7.45 6.29 -6.48
CA VAL A 71 -6.80 7.60 -6.55
C VAL A 71 -6.90 8.18 -7.96
N GLN A 72 -6.66 7.36 -9.00
CA GLN A 72 -6.85 7.78 -10.39
C GLN A 72 -8.30 8.23 -10.67
N GLN A 73 -9.30 7.51 -10.15
CA GLN A 73 -10.72 7.83 -10.33
C GLN A 73 -11.16 9.09 -9.57
N CYS A 74 -10.70 9.27 -8.33
CA CYS A 74 -10.98 10.48 -7.54
C CYS A 74 -10.33 11.74 -8.13
N LEU A 75 -9.25 11.60 -8.90
CA LEU A 75 -8.59 12.70 -9.61
C LEU A 75 -9.21 13.05 -10.97
N THR A 76 -10.16 12.24 -11.44
CA THR A 76 -10.83 12.45 -12.73
C THR A 76 -12.27 12.97 -12.55
N LEU A 77 -12.65 13.38 -11.34
CA LEU A 77 -13.92 14.03 -11.00
C LEU A 77 -13.65 15.43 -10.44
#